data_AF-A0A2P2JAX8-F1
#
_entry.id   AF-A0A2P2JAX8-F1
#
_cell.length_a   1.000
_cell.length_b   1.000
_cell.length_c   1.000
_cell.angle_alpha   90.00
_cell.angle_beta   90.00
_cell.angle_gamma   90.00
#
_symmetry.space_group_name_H-M   'P 1'
#
loop_
_entity.id
_entity.type
_entity.pdbx_description
1 polymer ?
#
loop_
_entity_poly.entity_id
_entity_poly.type
_entity_poly.pdbx_seq_one_letter_code
_entity_poly.pdbx_strand_id
1 'polypeptide(L)'
;MMGVPLRDSHISRGEERRVSVRENCSNLDDALTLFNKMVQTRPLPFIGNFNKLLRDIVRMKHYATVVSLIKQLECLGLAHNMYSLSFLINCFCRLNRVKLGFSIYGKLLKHRFLTNVTIFNSLINGLILEGKLSHAVRF
;
A
#
# COMPACT_ATOMS: atom_id res chain seq x y z
N MET A 1 -54.91 1.06 30.05
CA MET A 1 -53.99 0.64 31.14
C MET A 1 -53.84 -0.87 31.10
N MET A 2 -52.63 -1.38 30.84
CA MET A 2 -52.10 -2.67 31.33
C MET A 2 -50.58 -2.67 31.02
N GLY A 3 -49.78 -2.90 32.06
CA GLY A 3 -48.32 -2.84 32.06
C GLY A 3 -47.63 -4.13 31.61
N VAL A 4 -46.32 -3.96 31.39
CA VAL A 4 -45.28 -4.81 30.77
C VAL A 4 -45.00 -6.13 31.52
N PRO A 5 -44.29 -7.12 30.92
CA PRO A 5 -42.84 -7.20 31.20
C PRO A 5 -41.92 -7.64 30.04
N LEU A 6 -40.64 -7.31 30.26
CA LEU A 6 -39.40 -7.54 29.53
C LEU A 6 -39.22 -8.95 28.90
N ARG A 7 -38.55 -8.98 27.73
CA ARG A 7 -37.60 -10.05 27.37
C ARG A 7 -36.34 -9.46 26.74
N ASP A 8 -35.27 -9.53 27.49
CA ASP A 8 -33.90 -9.55 27.00
C ASP A 8 -33.69 -10.75 26.08
N SER A 9 -33.00 -10.53 24.97
CA SER A 9 -32.17 -11.57 24.36
C SER A 9 -30.88 -10.95 23.86
N HIS A 10 -29.91 -11.02 24.77
CA HIS A 10 -28.49 -10.91 24.55
C HIS A 10 -27.99 -11.86 23.44
N ILE A 11 -27.09 -11.30 22.63
CA ILE A 11 -25.82 -11.89 22.15
C ILE A 11 -25.90 -13.00 21.08
N SER A 12 -25.38 -12.67 19.91
CA SER A 12 -24.14 -13.29 19.37
C SER A 12 -23.55 -12.32 18.33
N ARG A 13 -22.58 -11.46 18.66
CA ARG A 13 -21.15 -11.79 18.82
C ARG A 13 -20.67 -12.85 17.83
N GLY A 14 -20.95 -12.64 16.54
CA GLY A 14 -20.22 -13.27 15.44
C GLY A 14 -18.93 -12.51 15.16
N GLU A 15 -17.95 -12.75 16.02
CA GLU A 15 -16.52 -12.43 15.94
C GLU A 15 -16.04 -11.81 14.60
N GLU A 16 -15.85 -10.49 14.62
CA GLU A 16 -14.69 -9.88 14.01
C GLU A 16 -13.44 -10.60 14.54
N ARG A 17 -13.04 -11.71 13.91
CA ARG A 17 -11.71 -12.27 14.11
C ARG A 17 -10.72 -11.32 13.49
N ARG A 18 -10.38 -10.30 14.29
CA ARG A 18 -9.18 -9.49 14.22
C ARG A 18 -7.99 -10.43 14.09
N VAL A 19 -7.58 -10.73 12.87
CA VAL A 19 -6.16 -10.95 12.60
C VAL A 19 -5.53 -9.56 12.53
N SER A 20 -5.50 -8.89 13.68
CA SER A 20 -4.70 -7.69 13.93
C SER A 20 -3.63 -8.02 14.96
N VAL A 21 -2.98 -9.17 14.79
CA VAL A 21 -1.62 -9.31 15.30
C VAL A 21 -0.79 -8.44 14.36
N ARG A 22 -0.17 -7.40 14.92
CA ARG A 22 0.74 -6.53 14.20
C ARG A 22 2.03 -7.32 13.95
N GLU A 23 2.00 -8.22 12.98
CA GLU A 23 3.20 -8.82 12.40
C GLU A 23 3.95 -7.71 11.67
N ASN A 24 4.83 -7.01 12.39
CA ASN A 24 5.76 -6.07 11.81
C ASN A 24 6.94 -6.93 11.34
N CYS A 25 7.10 -7.11 10.03
CA CYS A 25 8.17 -7.95 9.51
C CYS A 25 9.53 -7.34 9.87
N SER A 26 10.43 -8.15 10.42
CA SER A 26 11.74 -7.69 10.89
C SER A 26 12.76 -7.65 9.76
N ASN A 27 12.56 -8.49 8.74
CA ASN A 27 13.39 -8.62 7.56
C ASN A 27 12.54 -8.91 6.31
N LEU A 28 13.20 -8.95 5.15
CA LEU A 28 12.54 -9.17 3.87
C LEU A 28 11.93 -10.58 3.74
N ASP A 29 12.60 -11.61 4.25
CA ASP A 29 12.16 -13.00 4.09
C ASP A 29 10.87 -13.28 4.86
N ASP A 30 10.75 -12.74 6.08
CA ASP A 30 9.51 -12.74 6.86
C ASP A 30 8.36 -12.11 6.06
N ALA A 31 8.65 -10.97 5.44
CA ALA A 31 7.66 -10.22 4.67
C ALA A 31 7.22 -10.96 3.41
N LEU A 32 8.15 -11.59 2.69
CA LEU A 32 7.84 -12.40 1.52
C LEU A 32 7.07 -13.68 1.89
N THR A 33 7.43 -14.31 3.00
CA THR A 33 6.72 -15.47 3.55
C THR A 33 5.28 -15.11 3.88
N LEU A 34 5.07 -13.99 4.56
CA LEU A 34 3.73 -13.48 4.87
C LEU A 34 2.95 -13.13 3.59
N PHE A 35 3.58 -12.47 2.61
CA PHE A 35 2.94 -12.15 1.34
C PHE A 35 2.44 -13.43 0.63
N ASN A 36 3.30 -14.45 0.53
CA ASN A 36 2.97 -15.73 -0.08
C ASN A 36 1.82 -16.44 0.63
N LYS A 37 1.82 -16.43 1.96
CA LYS A 37 0.71 -16.94 2.77
C LYS A 37 -0.59 -16.19 2.48
N MET A 38 -0.53 -14.87 2.40
CA MET A 38 -1.69 -14.02 2.13
C MET A 38 -2.31 -14.31 0.75
N VAL A 39 -1.51 -14.44 -0.31
CA VAL A 39 -2.04 -14.71 -1.67
C VAL A 39 -2.63 -16.13 -1.81
N GLN A 40 -2.20 -17.07 -0.97
CA GLN A 40 -2.76 -18.44 -0.93
C GLN A 40 -4.03 -18.55 -0.07
N THR A 41 -4.29 -17.57 0.81
CA THR A 41 -5.44 -17.61 1.71
C THR A 41 -6.76 -17.43 0.94
N ARG A 42 -7.82 -18.14 1.37
CA ARG A 42 -9.18 -18.03 0.85
C ARG A 42 -10.16 -17.79 2.02
N PRO A 43 -10.96 -16.71 2.03
CA PRO A 43 -11.00 -15.63 1.03
C PRO A 43 -9.69 -14.81 0.99
N LEU A 44 -9.44 -14.16 -0.14
CA LEU A 44 -8.23 -13.33 -0.29
C LEU A 44 -8.26 -12.18 0.74
N PRO A 45 -7.14 -11.87 1.41
CA PRO A 45 -7.11 -10.78 2.36
C PRO A 45 -7.45 -9.42 1.75
N PHE A 46 -7.98 -8.52 2.58
CA PHE A 46 -8.27 -7.15 2.17
C PHE A 46 -7.00 -6.41 1.71
N ILE A 47 -7.12 -5.55 0.69
CA ILE A 47 -6.00 -4.79 0.11
C ILE A 47 -5.22 -3.97 1.15
N GLY A 48 -5.89 -3.50 2.21
CA GLY A 48 -5.26 -2.81 3.33
C GLY A 48 -4.18 -3.63 4.03
N ASN A 49 -4.34 -4.95 4.11
CA ASN A 49 -3.34 -5.85 4.71
C ASN A 49 -2.08 -5.90 3.85
N PHE A 50 -2.22 -6.01 2.52
CA PHE A 50 -1.09 -5.97 1.60
C PHE A 50 -0.40 -4.61 1.65
N ASN A 51 -1.15 -3.51 1.70
CA ASN A 51 -0.58 -2.16 1.82
C ASN A 51 0.26 -1.97 3.09
N LYS A 52 -0.13 -2.62 4.21
CA LYS A 52 0.65 -2.60 5.44
C LYS A 52 1.98 -3.34 5.26
N LEU A 53 1.94 -4.54 4.69
CA LEU A 53 3.13 -5.33 4.40
C LEU A 53 4.09 -4.61 3.43
N LEU A 54 3.55 -4.04 2.35
CA LEU A 54 4.33 -3.25 1.39
C LEU A 54 4.98 -2.03 2.05
N ARG A 55 4.30 -1.37 2.99
CA ARG A 55 4.87 -0.25 3.77
C ARG A 55 6.10 -0.69 4.56
N ASP A 56 6.07 -1.86 5.19
CA ASP A 56 7.20 -2.39 5.94
C ASP A 56 8.37 -2.72 5.00
N ILE A 57 8.11 -3.31 3.84
CA ILE A 57 9.14 -3.58 2.82
C ILE A 57 9.76 -2.29 2.26
N VAL A 58 8.96 -1.24 2.05
CA VAL A 58 9.46 0.10 1.69
C VAL A 58 10.38 0.67 2.78
N ARG A 59 10.01 0.52 4.06
CA ARG A 59 10.86 0.97 5.20
C ARG A 59 12.18 0.21 5.27
N MET A 60 12.18 -1.07 4.90
CA MET A 60 13.39 -1.89 4.72
C MET A 60 14.17 -1.55 3.44
N LYS A 61 13.72 -0.58 2.63
CA LYS A 61 14.35 -0.09 1.40
C LYS A 61 14.42 -1.12 0.25
N HIS A 62 13.62 -2.18 0.29
CA HIS A 62 13.54 -3.18 -0.78
C HIS A 62 12.59 -2.74 -1.91
N TYR A 63 12.92 -1.63 -2.56
CA TYR A 63 12.03 -0.96 -3.51
C TYR A 63 11.71 -1.81 -4.76
N ALA A 64 12.69 -2.53 -5.30
CA ALA A 64 12.47 -3.40 -6.45
C ALA A 64 11.48 -4.53 -6.13
N THR A 65 11.58 -5.09 -4.92
CA THR A 65 10.64 -6.10 -4.41
C THR A 65 9.23 -5.52 -4.35
N VAL A 66 9.04 -4.33 -3.78
CA VAL A 66 7.72 -3.68 -3.69
C VAL A 66 7.08 -3.52 -5.08
N VAL A 67 7.85 -3.10 -6.09
CA VAL A 67 7.36 -2.99 -7.47
C VAL A 67 6.88 -4.36 -8.00
N SER A 68 7.67 -5.42 -7.78
CA SER A 68 7.30 -6.78 -8.18
C SER A 68 6.02 -7.26 -7.49
N LEU A 69 5.92 -7.07 -6.17
CA LEU A 69 4.75 -7.49 -5.39
C LEU A 69 3.48 -6.75 -5.79
N ILE A 70 3.56 -5.42 -6.03
CA ILE A 70 2.41 -4.64 -6.51
C ILE A 70 1.93 -5.15 -7.88
N LYS A 71 2.85 -5.52 -8.78
CA LYS A 71 2.50 -6.14 -10.07
C LYS A 71 1.81 -7.50 -9.88
N GLN A 72 2.26 -8.31 -8.92
CA GLN A 72 1.60 -9.57 -8.60
C GLN A 72 0.17 -9.36 -8.08
N LEU A 73 -0.06 -8.36 -7.23
CA LEU A 73 -1.41 -8.02 -6.76
C LEU A 73 -2.33 -7.62 -7.93
N GLU A 74 -1.82 -6.87 -8.90
CA GLU A 74 -2.56 -6.54 -10.12
C GLU A 74 -2.91 -7.79 -10.93
N CYS A 75 -1.98 -8.75 -11.09
CA CYS A 75 -2.26 -10.03 -11.74
C CYS A 75 -3.30 -10.88 -11.00
N LEU A 76 -3.45 -10.69 -9.68
CA LEU A 76 -4.50 -11.33 -8.87
C LEU A 76 -5.85 -10.61 -8.95
N GLY A 77 -5.98 -9.57 -9.78
CA GLY A 77 -7.21 -8.80 -9.95
C GLY A 77 -7.45 -7.76 -8.87
N LEU A 78 -6.47 -7.51 -7.98
CA LEU A 78 -6.57 -6.45 -6.99
C LEU A 78 -6.26 -5.11 -7.65
N ALA A 79 -7.30 -4.28 -7.80
CA ALA A 79 -7.16 -2.96 -8.39
C ALA A 79 -6.17 -2.08 -7.60
N HIS A 80 -5.36 -1.34 -8.34
CA HIS A 80 -4.50 -0.31 -7.75
C HIS A 80 -5.33 0.69 -6.95
N ASN A 81 -4.86 1.02 -5.75
CA ASN A 81 -5.40 2.12 -4.96
C ASN A 81 -4.36 3.24 -4.83
N MET A 82 -4.77 4.37 -4.26
CA MET A 82 -3.89 5.51 -4.06
C MET A 82 -2.57 5.12 -3.35
N TYR A 83 -2.62 4.20 -2.38
CA TYR A 83 -1.43 3.76 -1.64
C TYR A 83 -0.47 2.94 -2.52
N SER A 84 -0.96 1.96 -3.29
CA SER A 84 -0.10 1.15 -4.16
C SER A 84 0.59 2.01 -5.22
N LEU A 85 -0.14 2.96 -5.82
CA LEU A 85 0.44 3.93 -6.76
C LEU A 85 1.45 4.87 -6.08
N SER A 86 1.17 5.33 -4.86
CA SER A 86 2.12 6.15 -4.08
C SER A 86 3.41 5.38 -3.76
N PHE A 87 3.32 4.09 -3.42
CA PHE A 87 4.49 3.24 -3.24
C PHE A 87 5.29 3.10 -4.53
N LEU A 88 4.63 2.85 -5.67
CA LEU A 88 5.32 2.77 -6.96
C LEU A 88 6.09 4.05 -7.29
N ILE A 89 5.49 5.24 -7.08
CA ILE A 89 6.19 6.52 -7.29
C ILE A 89 7.44 6.58 -6.41
N ASN A 90 7.30 6.34 -5.11
CA ASN A 90 8.42 6.39 -4.17
C ASN A 90 9.54 5.41 -4.57
N CYS A 91 9.17 4.15 -4.86
CA CYS A 91 10.09 3.10 -5.27
C CYS A 91 10.83 3.47 -6.57
N PHE A 92 10.13 3.93 -7.61
CA PHE A 92 10.78 4.33 -8.86
C PHE A 92 11.74 5.50 -8.67
N CYS A 93 11.39 6.48 -7.84
CA CYS A 93 12.29 7.60 -7.51
C CYS A 93 13.54 7.12 -6.78
N ARG A 94 13.40 6.18 -5.82
CA ARG A 94 14.52 5.60 -5.07
C ARG A 94 15.38 4.64 -5.89
N LEU A 95 14.88 4.16 -7.02
CA LEU A 95 15.60 3.30 -7.97
C LEU A 95 16.23 4.09 -9.13
N ASN A 96 16.33 5.43 -9.05
CA ASN A 96 16.81 6.29 -10.15
C ASN A 96 16.05 6.08 -11.47
N ARG A 97 14.72 5.94 -11.36
CA ARG A 97 13.79 5.80 -12.49
C ARG A 97 12.64 6.81 -12.37
N VAL A 98 12.95 8.07 -12.09
CA VAL A 98 11.96 9.14 -11.81
C VAL A 98 10.96 9.33 -12.95
N LYS A 99 11.36 9.08 -14.21
CA LYS A 99 10.45 9.11 -15.37
C LYS A 99 9.26 8.15 -15.21
N LEU A 100 9.50 6.96 -14.65
CA LEU A 100 8.41 6.01 -14.34
C LEU A 100 7.57 6.52 -13.17
N GLY A 101 8.20 7.15 -12.17
CA GLY A 101 7.48 7.86 -11.09
C GLY A 101 6.50 8.89 -11.63
N PHE A 102 6.92 9.71 -12.60
CA PHE A 102 6.04 10.68 -13.28
C PHE A 102 4.93 10.03 -14.09
N SER A 103 5.19 8.90 -14.74
CA SER A 103 4.15 8.14 -15.44
C SER A 103 3.06 7.66 -14.48
N ILE A 104 3.44 7.13 -13.31
CA ILE A 104 2.48 6.75 -12.26
C ILE A 104 1.75 7.97 -11.70
N TYR A 105 2.43 9.11 -11.53
CA TYR A 105 1.81 10.36 -11.14
C TYR A 105 0.73 10.81 -12.14
N GLY A 106 1.00 10.73 -13.45
CA GLY A 106 0.00 10.98 -14.50
C GLY A 106 -1.21 10.05 -14.37
N LYS A 107 -1.00 8.78 -14.01
CA LYS A 107 -2.10 7.84 -13.72
C LYS A 107 -2.92 8.30 -12.51
N LEU A 108 -2.29 8.78 -11.43
CA LEU A 108 -3.01 9.34 -10.27
C LEU A 108 -3.92 10.52 -10.67
N LEU A 109 -3.38 11.45 -11.47
CA LEU A 109 -4.13 12.62 -11.95
C LEU A 109 -5.32 12.21 -12.83
N LYS A 110 -5.13 11.25 -13.74
CA LYS A 110 -6.20 10.73 -14.60
C LYS A 110 -7.35 10.12 -13.79
N HIS A 111 -7.03 9.46 -12.67
CA HIS A 111 -8.01 8.88 -11.76
C HIS A 111 -8.51 9.86 -10.68
N ARG A 112 -8.11 11.14 -10.74
CA ARG A 112 -8.50 12.20 -9.79
C ARG A 112 -8.21 11.84 -8.33
N PHE A 113 -7.15 11.07 -8.08
CA PHE A 113 -6.69 10.82 -6.72
C PHE A 113 -6.06 12.09 -6.14
N LEU A 114 -6.37 12.39 -4.89
CA LEU A 114 -5.74 13.48 -4.15
C LEU A 114 -4.25 13.17 -3.93
N THR A 115 -3.40 13.91 -4.63
CA THR A 115 -1.95 13.83 -4.47
C THR A 115 -1.55 14.52 -3.18
N ASN A 116 -0.65 13.92 -2.40
CA ASN A 116 -0.16 14.48 -1.14
C ASN A 116 1.31 14.93 -1.24
N VAL A 117 1.76 15.67 -0.24
CA VAL A 117 3.14 16.18 -0.13
C VAL A 117 4.18 15.06 -0.25
N THR A 118 3.90 13.85 0.22
CA THR A 118 4.83 12.71 0.13
C THR A 118 5.11 12.30 -1.32
N ILE A 119 4.14 12.39 -2.22
CA ILE A 119 4.30 12.11 -3.64
C ILE A 119 5.23 13.15 -4.29
N PHE A 120 4.96 14.44 -4.07
CA PHE A 120 5.79 15.52 -4.60
C PHE A 120 7.22 15.44 -4.08
N ASN A 121 7.41 15.25 -2.77
CA ASN A 121 8.72 15.07 -2.16
C ASN A 121 9.48 13.88 -2.77
N SER A 122 8.78 12.78 -3.08
CA SER A 122 9.40 11.61 -3.71
C SER A 122 9.89 11.95 -5.13
N LEU A 123 9.07 12.64 -5.94
CA LEU A 123 9.41 13.05 -7.30
C LEU A 123 10.57 14.06 -7.34
N ILE A 124 10.52 15.10 -6.51
CA ILE A 124 11.60 16.09 -6.36
C ILE A 124 12.91 15.39 -5.96
N ASN A 125 12.85 14.54 -4.93
CA ASN A 125 14.03 13.79 -4.49
C ASN A 125 14.54 12.85 -5.60
N GLY A 126 13.65 12.22 -6.37
CA GLY A 126 14.03 11.41 -7.52
C GLY A 126 14.76 12.22 -8.61
N LEU A 127 14.30 13.45 -8.89
CA LEU A 127 14.99 14.37 -9.81
C LEU A 127 16.39 14.73 -9.30
N ILE A 128 16.52 15.03 -7.99
CA ILE A 128 17.81 15.33 -7.37
C ILE A 128 18.76 14.13 -7.46
N LEU A 129 18.29 12.92 -7.17
CA LEU A 129 19.09 11.69 -7.25
C LEU A 129 19.57 11.38 -8.67
N GLU A 130 18.80 11.76 -9.69
CA GLU A 130 19.20 11.67 -11.10
C GLU A 130 20.04 12.86 -11.59
N GLY A 131 20.44 13.79 -10.71
CA GLY A 131 21.23 14.97 -11.07
C GLY A 131 20.46 16.08 -11.80
N LYS A 132 19.14 16.01 -11.82
CA LYS A 132 18.24 16.96 -12.54
C LYS A 132 17.79 18.11 -11.64
N LEU A 133 18.74 18.76 -10.97
CA LEU A 133 18.44 19.83 -10.00
C LEU A 133 17.62 20.98 -10.59
N SER A 134 17.91 21.37 -11.84
CA SER A 134 17.17 22.42 -12.55
C SER A 134 15.69 22.10 -12.74
N HIS A 135 15.34 20.82 -12.86
CA HIS A 135 13.95 20.39 -12.93
C HIS A 135 13.33 20.31 -11.53
N ALA A 136 14.10 19.88 -10.53
CA ALA A 136 13.65 19.77 -9.15
C ALA A 136 13.25 21.12 -8.53
N VAL A 137 14.00 22.19 -8.81
CA VAL A 137 13.71 23.55 -8.31
C VAL A 137 12.46 24.16 -8.97
N ARG A 138 12.08 23.66 -10.14
CA ARG A 138 10.93 24.16 -10.92
C ARG A 138 9.67 23.32 -10.78
N PHE A 139 9.71 22.28 -9.96
CA PHE A 139 8.63 21.32 -9.80
C PHE A 139 7.55 21.83 -8.84
#